data_AF-A0A7L1NJI2-F1
#
_entry.id   AF-A0A7L1NJI2-F1
#
_cell.length_a   1.000
_cell.length_b   1.000
_cell.length_c   1.000
_cell.angle_alpha   90.00
_cell.angle_beta   90.00
_cell.angle_gamma   90.00
#
_symmetry.space_group_name_H-M   'P 1'
#
loop_
_entity.id
_entity.type
_entity.pdbx_description
1 polymer ?
#
loop_
_entity_poly.entity_id
_entity_poly.type
_entity_poly.pdbx_seq_one_letter_code
_entity_poly.pdbx_strand_id
1 'polypeptide(L)'
;TSMTLLPLLTADRAPVNMTFGDVLQEARQQYRESEVAEVTFVGANPRNSAENATEHNFLTVERYSNTSDKWRTVQNDASWDTRFYWTKGSSGRSNVTIQWHIPRGTEPGTYRIRYFGHYRKKVSLIQAVTIPFEGTSTAFEITAL
;
A
#
# COMPACT_ATOMS: atom_id res chain seq x y z
N THR A 1 0.33 -27.67 24.71
CA THR A 1 1.51 -27.05 24.06
C THR A 1 1.09 -26.61 22.67
N SER A 2 1.13 -25.31 22.37
CA SER A 2 0.86 -24.81 21.01
C SER A 2 2.15 -24.90 20.20
N MET A 3 2.11 -25.57 19.03
CA MET A 3 3.23 -25.63 18.09
C MET A 3 2.82 -24.92 16.79
N THR A 4 3.73 -24.11 16.23
CA THR A 4 3.55 -23.46 14.93
C THR A 4 4.72 -23.81 14.01
N LEU A 5 4.39 -24.12 12.75
CA LEU A 5 5.36 -24.38 11.68
C LEU A 5 5.48 -23.19 10.72
N LEU A 6 4.87 -22.05 11.06
CA LEU A 6 5.01 -20.83 10.27
C LEU A 6 6.44 -20.30 10.39
N PRO A 7 7.07 -19.90 9.27
CA PRO A 7 8.39 -19.27 9.32
C PRO A 7 8.36 -18.04 10.21
N LEU A 8 9.46 -17.84 10.96
CA LEU A 8 9.64 -16.68 11.80
C LEU A 8 9.69 -15.41 10.94
N LEU A 9 9.13 -14.32 11.46
CA LEU A 9 9.25 -13.01 10.82
C LEU A 9 10.69 -12.50 10.97
N THR A 10 11.36 -12.37 9.83
CA THR A 10 12.68 -11.77 9.71
C THR A 10 12.60 -10.26 9.64
N ALA A 11 13.73 -9.57 9.82
CA ALA A 11 13.77 -8.11 9.60
C ALA A 11 13.51 -7.79 8.12
N ASP A 12 12.67 -6.80 7.89
CA ASP A 12 12.47 -6.23 6.56
C ASP A 12 13.60 -5.26 6.22
N ARG A 13 13.86 -5.05 4.93
CA ARG A 13 14.83 -4.08 4.43
C ARG A 13 14.25 -3.30 3.26
N ALA A 14 14.52 -2.01 3.20
CA ALA A 14 14.32 -1.21 1.99
C ALA A 14 15.53 -1.36 1.04
N PRO A 15 15.39 -1.02 -0.26
CA PRO A 15 16.50 -0.80 -1.16
C PRO A 15 17.47 0.30 -0.64
N VAL A 16 18.68 0.33 -1.19
CA VAL A 16 19.65 1.40 -0.86
C VAL A 16 19.07 2.73 -1.37
N ASN A 17 19.16 3.78 -0.55
CA ASN A 17 18.63 5.11 -0.82
C ASN A 17 17.10 5.19 -0.98
N MET A 18 16.36 4.19 -0.50
CA MET A 18 14.91 4.22 -0.43
C MET A 18 14.43 3.88 0.98
N THR A 19 13.19 4.26 1.27
CA THR A 19 12.49 3.94 2.51
C THR A 19 11.24 3.10 2.24
N PHE A 20 10.68 2.51 3.29
CA PHE A 20 9.41 1.79 3.16
C PHE A 20 8.30 2.77 2.80
N GLY A 21 7.48 2.42 1.80
CA GLY A 21 6.44 3.31 1.27
C GLY A 21 6.88 4.16 0.07
N ASP A 22 8.17 4.17 -0.30
CA ASP A 22 8.61 4.82 -1.53
C ASP A 22 8.01 4.12 -2.76
N VAL A 23 7.69 4.90 -3.80
CA VAL A 23 7.10 4.38 -5.03
C VAL A 23 8.18 3.85 -5.97
N LEU A 24 8.02 2.61 -6.42
CA LEU A 24 8.86 1.94 -7.42
C LEU A 24 8.29 2.06 -8.84
N GLN A 25 6.96 2.05 -8.95
CA GLN A 25 6.24 2.24 -10.20
C GLN A 25 5.03 3.13 -9.91
N GLU A 26 5.01 4.30 -10.54
CA GLU A 26 3.93 5.28 -10.40
C GLU A 26 2.70 4.92 -11.23
N ALA A 27 1.57 5.54 -10.85
CA ALA A 27 0.37 5.54 -11.66
C ALA A 27 0.59 6.35 -12.95
N ARG A 28 -0.13 6.01 -14.03
CA ARG A 28 -0.31 6.91 -15.17
C ARG A 28 -0.97 8.21 -14.70
N GLN A 29 -0.73 9.30 -15.43
CA GLN A 29 -1.32 10.60 -15.11
C GLN A 29 -2.84 10.64 -15.30
N GLN A 30 -3.39 9.79 -16.18
CA GLN A 30 -4.81 9.78 -16.52
C GLN A 30 -5.31 8.35 -16.74
N TYR A 31 -6.56 8.11 -16.35
CA TYR A 31 -7.30 6.88 -16.58
C TYR A 31 -8.77 7.17 -16.89
N ARG A 32 -9.45 6.16 -17.39
CA ARG A 32 -10.90 6.10 -17.61
C ARG A 32 -11.53 5.04 -16.72
N GLU A 33 -12.85 5.07 -16.63
CA GLU A 33 -13.61 3.98 -16.03
C GLU A 33 -13.33 2.64 -16.73
N SER A 34 -13.43 1.55 -15.96
CA SER A 34 -13.07 0.18 -16.36
C SER A 34 -11.58 -0.06 -16.66
N GLU A 35 -10.71 0.96 -16.58
CA GLU A 35 -9.26 0.75 -16.56
C GLU A 35 -8.76 0.37 -15.15
N VAL A 36 -7.50 -0.04 -15.07
CA VAL A 36 -6.82 -0.37 -13.81
C VAL A 36 -5.71 0.63 -13.56
N ALA A 37 -5.79 1.34 -12.43
CA ALA A 37 -4.69 2.12 -11.89
C ALA A 37 -3.81 1.22 -11.02
N GLU A 38 -2.52 1.16 -11.31
CA GLU A 38 -1.55 0.31 -10.62
C GLU A 38 -0.39 1.14 -10.09
N VAL A 39 -0.01 0.88 -8.84
CA VAL A 39 1.15 1.50 -8.19
C VAL A 39 1.92 0.44 -7.42
N THR A 40 3.25 0.42 -7.56
CA THR A 40 4.11 -0.49 -6.79
C THR A 40 4.98 0.30 -5.83
N PHE A 41 5.03 -0.14 -4.58
CA PHE A 41 5.76 0.47 -3.48
C PHE A 41 6.86 -0.46 -2.94
N VAL A 42 7.87 0.13 -2.30
CA VAL A 42 8.76 -0.58 -1.38
C VAL A 42 7.92 -1.07 -0.20
N GLY A 43 7.80 -2.39 -0.08
CA GLY A 43 6.91 -3.07 0.86
C GLY A 43 7.63 -3.68 2.07
N ALA A 44 6.84 -4.06 3.05
CA ALA A 44 7.23 -4.93 4.17
C ALA A 44 6.26 -6.11 4.29
N ASN A 45 6.64 -7.16 5.03
CA ASN A 45 5.78 -8.33 5.22
C ASN A 45 4.43 -7.95 5.89
N PRO A 46 3.26 -8.21 5.26
CA PRO A 46 1.96 -7.80 5.78
C PRO A 46 1.62 -8.40 7.16
N ARG A 47 2.21 -9.56 7.50
CA ARG A 47 2.06 -10.19 8.83
C ARG A 47 2.48 -9.27 9.97
N ASN A 48 3.43 -8.35 9.73
CA ASN A 48 3.83 -7.36 10.74
C ASN A 48 2.66 -6.45 11.13
N SER A 49 1.77 -6.09 10.20
CA SER A 49 0.63 -5.21 10.50
C SER A 49 -0.49 -6.00 11.19
N ALA A 50 -0.75 -7.22 10.73
CA ALA A 50 -1.77 -8.09 11.33
C ALA A 50 -1.50 -8.43 12.80
N GLU A 51 -0.23 -8.50 13.22
CA GLU A 51 0.13 -8.74 14.62
C GLU A 51 -0.01 -7.50 15.52
N ASN A 52 -0.09 -6.29 14.96
CA ASN A 52 0.04 -5.03 15.72
C ASN A 52 -1.18 -4.11 15.64
N ALA A 53 -2.12 -4.32 14.71
CA ALA A 53 -3.28 -3.46 14.55
C ALA A 53 -4.55 -4.27 14.25
N THR A 54 -5.58 -4.07 15.08
CA THR A 54 -6.97 -4.44 14.78
C THR A 54 -7.58 -3.33 13.92
N GLU A 55 -8.28 -3.68 12.83
CA GLU A 55 -8.96 -2.73 11.93
C GLU A 55 -8.03 -1.82 11.09
N HIS A 56 -6.88 -2.36 10.67
CA HIS A 56 -5.93 -1.67 9.78
C HIS A 56 -6.30 -1.82 8.30
N ASN A 57 -6.28 -0.74 7.53
CA ASN A 57 -6.35 -0.81 6.06
C ASN A 57 -4.93 -0.84 5.48
N PHE A 58 -4.62 -1.78 4.60
CA PHE A 58 -3.36 -1.81 3.86
C PHE A 58 -3.29 -0.78 2.74
N LEU A 59 -4.44 -0.35 2.21
CA LEU A 59 -4.50 0.65 1.14
C LEU A 59 -5.73 1.53 1.24
N THR A 60 -5.63 2.73 0.67
CA THR A 60 -6.79 3.56 0.33
C THR A 60 -6.66 4.10 -1.08
N VAL A 61 -7.79 4.24 -1.76
CA VAL A 61 -7.95 5.15 -2.89
C VAL A 61 -8.61 6.40 -2.34
N GLU A 62 -7.98 7.54 -2.57
CA GLU A 62 -8.47 8.83 -2.09
C GLU A 62 -8.79 9.74 -3.28
N ARG A 63 -9.87 10.50 -3.17
CA ARG A 63 -10.26 11.55 -4.11
C ARG A 63 -10.02 12.91 -3.49
N TYR A 64 -9.47 13.84 -4.25
CA TYR A 64 -9.33 15.23 -3.82
C TYR A 64 -10.66 16.00 -3.98
N SER A 65 -11.00 16.78 -2.97
CA SER A 65 -12.21 17.60 -2.91
C SER A 65 -11.85 19.07 -3.00
N ASN A 66 -12.13 19.70 -4.15
CA ASN A 66 -11.86 21.12 -4.38
C ASN A 66 -12.64 22.05 -3.43
N THR A 67 -13.78 21.61 -2.90
CA THR A 67 -14.60 22.43 -1.99
C THR A 67 -14.05 22.50 -0.58
N SER A 68 -13.33 21.46 -0.14
CA SER A 68 -12.81 21.33 1.22
C SER A 68 -11.29 21.33 1.30
N ASP A 69 -10.60 21.35 0.16
CA ASP A 69 -9.14 21.25 0.03
C ASP A 69 -8.57 20.02 0.79
N LYS A 70 -9.28 18.89 0.66
CA LYS A 70 -8.97 17.66 1.40
C LYS A 70 -9.10 16.43 0.54
N TRP A 71 -8.28 15.42 0.86
CA TRP A 71 -8.40 14.08 0.35
C TRP A 71 -9.45 13.29 1.15
N ARG A 72 -10.35 12.59 0.46
CA ARG A 72 -11.35 11.70 1.06
C ARG A 72 -11.14 10.28 0.56
N THR A 73 -11.13 9.31 1.47
CA THR A 73 -11.11 7.89 1.10
C THR A 73 -12.40 7.53 0.39
N VAL A 74 -12.28 6.94 -0.80
CA VAL A 74 -13.41 6.44 -1.60
C VAL A 74 -13.39 4.92 -1.74
N GLN A 75 -12.22 4.29 -1.60
CA GLN A 75 -12.07 2.83 -1.54
C GLN A 75 -10.99 2.47 -0.52
N ASN A 76 -11.07 1.27 0.04
CA ASN A 76 -10.05 0.69 0.93
C ASN A 76 -9.73 -0.75 0.53
N ASP A 77 -9.01 -1.51 1.36
CA ASP A 77 -8.62 -2.90 1.08
C ASP A 77 -9.77 -3.93 1.21
N ALA A 78 -10.91 -3.52 1.76
CA ALA A 78 -12.13 -4.32 1.80
C ALA A 78 -13.02 -4.10 0.56
N SER A 79 -12.75 -3.07 -0.24
CA SER A 79 -13.49 -2.79 -1.48
C SER A 79 -13.23 -3.87 -2.55
N TRP A 80 -14.29 -4.33 -3.22
CA TRP A 80 -14.18 -5.31 -4.33
C TRP A 80 -13.28 -4.88 -5.48
N ASP A 81 -13.15 -3.57 -5.66
CA ASP A 81 -12.44 -2.96 -6.77
C ASP A 81 -10.94 -2.78 -6.51
N THR A 82 -10.46 -3.07 -5.30
CA THR A 82 -9.04 -2.92 -4.95
C THR A 82 -8.37 -4.27 -4.79
N ARG A 83 -7.08 -4.33 -5.08
CA ARG A 83 -6.25 -5.52 -4.87
C ARG A 83 -4.93 -5.12 -4.24
N PHE A 84 -4.46 -5.96 -3.33
CA PHE A 84 -3.18 -5.83 -2.64
C PHE A 84 -2.32 -7.05 -2.91
N TYR A 85 -1.21 -6.88 -3.63
CA TYR A 85 -0.27 -7.94 -3.93
C TYR A 85 1.05 -7.70 -3.21
N TRP A 86 1.38 -8.57 -2.27
CA TRP A 86 2.70 -8.58 -1.66
C TRP A 86 3.60 -9.61 -2.33
N THR A 87 4.77 -9.18 -2.78
CA THR A 87 5.77 -10.05 -3.41
C THR A 87 7.05 -10.03 -2.60
N LYS A 88 7.45 -11.21 -2.10
CA LYS A 88 8.72 -11.38 -1.38
C LYS A 88 9.91 -11.23 -2.33
N GLY A 89 10.85 -10.37 -1.98
CA GLY A 89 12.15 -10.26 -2.64
C GLY A 89 13.25 -11.01 -1.87
N SER A 90 14.51 -10.70 -2.22
CA SER A 90 15.69 -11.23 -1.55
C SER A 90 16.12 -10.36 -0.37
N SER A 91 16.87 -10.96 0.58
CA SER A 91 17.54 -10.22 1.67
C SER A 91 16.61 -9.34 2.53
N GLY A 92 15.36 -9.79 2.75
CA GLY A 92 14.37 -9.07 3.55
C GLY A 92 13.65 -7.94 2.81
N ARG A 93 13.88 -7.77 1.51
CA ARG A 93 13.14 -6.81 0.68
C ARG A 93 11.82 -7.42 0.22
N SER A 94 10.85 -6.55 -0.04
CA SER A 94 9.60 -6.93 -0.69
C SER A 94 8.98 -5.74 -1.40
N ASN A 95 8.09 -6.03 -2.34
CA ASN A 95 7.31 -5.02 -3.04
C ASN A 95 5.83 -5.23 -2.74
N VAL A 96 5.08 -4.14 -2.75
CA VAL A 96 3.62 -4.16 -2.67
C VAL A 96 3.06 -3.48 -3.91
N THR A 97 2.28 -4.20 -4.69
CA THR A 97 1.55 -3.66 -5.83
C THR A 97 0.09 -3.51 -5.44
N ILE A 98 -0.42 -2.28 -5.54
CA ILE A 98 -1.83 -1.97 -5.33
C ILE A 98 -2.47 -1.69 -6.68
N GLN A 99 -3.60 -2.34 -6.92
CA GLN A 99 -4.42 -2.08 -8.09
C GLN A 99 -5.78 -1.55 -7.66
N TRP A 100 -6.25 -0.52 -8.36
CA TRP A 100 -7.62 -0.06 -8.32
C TRP A 100 -8.26 -0.27 -9.69
N HIS A 101 -9.23 -1.18 -9.75
CA HIS A 101 -10.07 -1.40 -10.91
C HIS A 101 -11.17 -0.35 -10.91
N ILE A 102 -11.02 0.69 -11.73
CA ILE A 102 -11.86 1.89 -11.66
C ILE A 102 -13.29 1.51 -12.04
N PRO A 103 -14.27 1.56 -11.13
CA PRO A 103 -15.64 1.14 -11.42
C PRO A 103 -16.28 2.02 -12.48
N ARG A 104 -17.25 1.46 -13.20
CA ARG A 104 -18.14 2.27 -14.04
C ARG A 104 -18.89 3.29 -13.20
N GLY A 105 -19.04 4.50 -13.71
CA GLY A 105 -19.66 5.62 -13.00
C GLY A 105 -18.75 6.29 -11.97
N THR A 106 -17.45 5.98 -11.96
CA THR A 106 -16.49 6.74 -11.15
C THR A 106 -16.49 8.19 -11.60
N GLU A 107 -16.76 9.11 -10.67
CA GLU A 107 -16.79 10.53 -10.98
C GLU A 107 -15.42 11.01 -11.46
N PRO A 108 -15.35 11.82 -12.53
CA PRO A 108 -14.12 12.48 -12.92
C PRO A 108 -13.51 13.32 -11.79
N GLY A 109 -12.18 13.42 -11.79
CA GLY A 109 -11.44 14.23 -10.82
C GLY A 109 -10.08 13.64 -10.48
N THR A 110 -9.45 14.21 -9.46
CA THR A 110 -8.10 13.84 -9.04
C THR A 110 -8.12 12.81 -7.92
N TYR A 111 -7.36 11.74 -8.10
CA TYR A 111 -7.26 10.60 -7.20
C TYR A 111 -5.80 10.30 -6.85
N ARG A 112 -5.58 9.58 -5.76
CA ARG A 112 -4.28 9.00 -5.39
C ARG A 112 -4.48 7.66 -4.69
N ILE A 113 -3.44 6.84 -4.72
CA ILE A 113 -3.40 5.57 -3.99
C ILE A 113 -2.42 5.72 -2.83
N ARG A 114 -2.82 5.27 -1.64
CA ARG A 114 -1.95 5.19 -0.47
C ARG A 114 -1.77 3.76 -0.02
N TYR A 115 -0.59 3.50 0.52
CA TYR A 115 -0.17 2.23 1.09
C TYR A 115 0.16 2.44 2.56
N PHE A 116 -0.35 1.59 3.44
CA PHE A 116 -0.05 1.61 4.87
C PHE A 116 0.49 0.26 5.30
N GLY A 117 1.56 0.28 6.09
CA GLY A 117 2.17 -0.96 6.53
C GLY A 117 3.03 -0.78 7.77
N HIS A 118 3.59 -1.90 8.19
CA HIS A 118 4.54 -1.96 9.27
C HIS A 118 5.75 -2.79 8.85
N TYR A 119 6.94 -2.28 9.14
CA TYR A 119 8.17 -3.03 8.91
C TYR A 119 8.79 -3.48 10.23
N ARG A 120 9.41 -4.65 10.21
CA ARG A 120 10.12 -5.21 11.37
C ARG A 120 11.59 -4.83 11.30
N LYS A 121 12.07 -4.10 12.32
CA LYS A 121 13.47 -3.70 12.48
C LYS A 121 14.11 -4.49 13.62
N LYS A 122 15.22 -5.19 13.34
CA LYS A 122 16.06 -5.76 14.42
C LYS A 122 16.83 -4.64 15.12
N VAL A 123 16.71 -4.56 16.43
CA VAL A 123 17.40 -3.58 17.29
C VAL A 123 18.56 -4.23 18.04
N SER A 124 18.47 -5.54 18.30
CA SER A 124 19.56 -6.36 18.84
C SER A 124 19.49 -7.79 18.30
N LEU A 125 20.35 -8.68 18.80
CA LEU A 125 20.32 -10.11 18.45
C LEU A 125 18.99 -10.79 18.82
N ILE A 126 18.31 -10.31 19.86
CA ILE A 126 17.11 -10.92 20.44
C ILE A 126 15.87 -10.02 20.36
N GLN A 127 16.00 -8.73 20.06
CA GLN A 127 14.88 -7.79 20.00
C GLN A 127 14.64 -7.27 18.58
N ALA A 128 13.36 -7.22 18.23
CA ALA A 128 12.87 -6.54 17.05
C ALA A 128 11.70 -5.64 17.43
N VAL A 129 11.58 -4.51 16.76
CA VAL A 129 10.47 -3.57 16.89
C VAL A 129 9.73 -3.49 15.55
N THR A 130 8.43 -3.22 15.62
CA THR A 130 7.58 -3.04 14.46
C THR A 130 7.26 -1.55 14.34
N ILE A 131 7.50 -0.95 13.17
CA ILE A 131 7.40 0.50 12.97
C ILE A 131 6.40 0.76 11.83
N PRO A 132 5.38 1.62 12.02
CA PRO A 132 4.44 1.97 10.97
C PRO A 132 5.09 2.86 9.91
N PHE A 133 4.58 2.79 8.70
CA PHE A 133 4.94 3.69 7.61
C PHE A 133 3.76 3.84 6.64
N GLU A 134 3.84 4.86 5.80
CA GLU A 134 2.89 5.11 4.72
C GLU A 134 3.61 5.50 3.44
N GLY A 135 3.02 5.15 2.31
CA GLY A 135 3.42 5.55 0.97
C GLY A 135 2.24 6.20 0.26
N THR A 136 2.51 7.16 -0.62
CA THR A 136 1.49 7.87 -1.39
C THR A 136 1.96 8.01 -2.82
N SER A 137 1.13 7.57 -3.79
CA SER A 137 1.41 7.77 -5.20
C SER A 137 1.36 9.24 -5.58
N THR A 138 1.90 9.58 -6.75
CA THR A 138 1.51 10.81 -7.43
C THR A 138 0.00 10.84 -7.67
N ALA A 139 -0.56 12.05 -7.72
CA ALA A 139 -1.97 12.26 -8.04
C ALA A 139 -2.20 12.03 -9.54
N PHE A 140 -3.33 11.41 -9.88
CA PHE A 140 -3.74 11.11 -11.25
C PHE A 140 -5.21 11.47 -11.47
N GLU A 141 -5.61 11.65 -12.72
CA GLU A 141 -6.97 12.05 -13.06
C GLU A 141 -7.78 10.88 -13.61
N ILE A 142 -9.04 10.80 -13.18
CA ILE A 142 -10.07 10.05 -13.89
C ILE A 142 -10.79 11.04 -14.80
N THR A 143 -10.79 10.78 -16.10
CA THR A 143 -11.42 11.63 -17.12
C THR A 143 -12.76 11.07 -17.57
N ALA A 144 -13.65 11.96 -18.02
CA ALA A 144 -14.85 11.56 -18.73
C ALA A 144 -14.50 11.09 -20.16
N LEU A 145 -15.41 10.33 -20.77
CA LEU A 145 -15.33 9.97 -22.20
C LEU A 145 -15.39 11.20 -23.11
#